data_AF-A0A2T3FR73-F1
#
_entry.id   AF-A0A2T3FR73-F1
#
_cell.length_a   1.000
_cell.length_b   1.000
_cell.length_c   1.000
_cell.angle_alpha   90.00
_cell.angle_beta   90.00
_cell.angle_gamma   90.00
#
_symmetry.space_group_name_H-M   'P 1'
#
loop_
_entity.id
_entity.type
_entity.pdbx_description
1 polymer ?
#
loop_
_entity_poly.entity_id
_entity_poly.type
_entity_poly.pdbx_seq_one_letter_code
_entity_poly.pdbx_strand_id
1 'polypeptide(L)'
;MKKQKLAVCVLSAALMIGAATLTSYAAEGWQQSGNSWIYVDNNGNKVTNTWKKGADNLWRYLDSQGNIASNCWVDDEYFVESTGIMATDKWLKLPKRNPAWNETSATTVWYYFSTSGKMVSDGWSKIGGKYYYFDGDGAMQTGWVDDDTYYTNADGVMQIGWAYLEDPDDTKKDDDEVKPGDDDEDHHWYYFQSSGKKYVPSLGSAKYKQYKIDGTYYCFDENGAMQTGWVDMGNSSGFENYRYYQSNGQVQTGWLSTTPPEDDDYNLDLGSDVQWYYFSSNGEPKVGPKISDASTSNLVRINNITYLFNEKGNPVYGLRRLEVGTSGQYACYFFGADKATSSVVKGKGNVVEGDGTTGQFYFTDSGNKAGRGYSGVEDGFLYYMGKLQKADSGTKYEVIEVNDKNYLVTTSGKVVKSSTVKDANGTKFKTSSAGVVTEVDGTSDDGSDEARTPVEPTYWED
;
A
#
# COMPACT_ATOMS: atom_id res chain seq x y z
N MET A 1 41.59 -10.87 18.87
CA MET A 1 42.18 -9.52 18.83
C MET A 1 43.13 -9.41 17.64
N LYS A 2 42.63 -9.03 16.45
CA LYS A 2 43.46 -8.72 15.28
C LYS A 2 43.62 -7.20 15.20
N LYS A 3 44.83 -6.71 15.45
CA LYS A 3 45.20 -5.30 15.22
C LYS A 3 45.24 -5.07 13.70
N GLN A 4 44.23 -4.43 13.13
CA GLN A 4 44.30 -3.92 11.76
C GLN A 4 45.22 -2.70 11.76
N LYS A 5 46.34 -2.84 11.06
CA LYS A 5 47.30 -1.77 10.80
C LYS A 5 46.65 -0.79 9.83
N LEU A 6 46.44 0.46 10.25
CA LEU A 6 46.11 1.56 9.36
C LEU A 6 47.28 1.73 8.38
N ALA A 7 47.05 1.49 7.09
CA ALA A 7 48.00 1.82 6.04
C ALA A 7 48.01 3.34 5.86
N VAL A 8 49.03 3.99 6.41
CA VAL A 8 49.32 5.40 6.14
C VAL A 8 50.01 5.46 4.77
N CYS A 9 49.29 5.94 3.75
CA CYS A 9 49.92 6.36 2.50
C CYS A 9 50.71 7.63 2.77
N VAL A 10 52.02 7.50 3.02
CA VAL A 10 52.95 8.63 3.03
C VAL A 10 53.19 9.03 1.58
N LEU A 11 52.36 9.93 1.05
CA LEU A 11 52.73 10.75 -0.10
C LEU A 11 53.68 11.83 0.42
N SER A 12 54.98 11.56 0.32
CA SER A 12 56.02 12.56 0.58
C SER A 12 55.98 13.65 -0.50
N ALA A 13 55.19 14.69 -0.28
CA ALA A 13 55.26 15.94 -1.02
C ALA A 13 56.53 16.69 -0.58
N ALA A 14 57.46 16.93 -1.50
CA ALA A 14 58.60 17.79 -1.25
C ALA A 14 58.10 19.23 -0.96
N LEU A 15 58.43 19.75 0.22
CA LEU A 15 58.06 21.09 0.66
C LEU A 15 58.90 22.13 -0.14
N MET A 16 58.37 22.62 -1.26
CA MET A 16 59.04 23.61 -2.11
C MET A 16 58.89 25.02 -1.53
N ILE A 17 59.80 25.39 -0.64
CA ILE A 17 59.90 26.72 -0.08
C ILE A 17 61.00 27.46 -0.84
N GLY A 18 60.65 28.54 -1.54
CA GLY A 18 61.62 29.37 -2.24
C GLY A 18 62.53 30.09 -1.24
N ALA A 19 63.74 29.58 -1.03
CA ALA A 19 64.76 30.25 -0.24
C ALA A 19 65.59 31.16 -1.15
N ALA A 20 65.61 32.46 -0.87
CA ALA A 20 66.58 33.37 -1.48
C ALA A 20 67.90 33.28 -0.70
N THR A 21 68.93 32.67 -1.28
CA THR A 21 70.29 32.70 -0.72
C THR A 21 71.05 33.90 -1.27
N LEU A 22 70.94 35.08 -0.66
CA LEU A 22 71.93 36.15 -0.87
C LEU A 22 72.16 36.99 0.40
N THR A 23 73.42 37.39 0.55
CA THR A 23 74.05 38.07 1.69
C THR A 23 73.59 39.51 1.89
N SER A 24 73.39 39.87 3.18
CA SER A 24 73.27 41.22 3.79
C SER A 24 72.04 42.07 3.44
N TYR A 25 71.30 42.45 4.49
CA TYR A 25 69.91 42.94 4.58
C TYR A 25 68.86 41.83 4.43
N ALA A 26 68.07 41.61 5.48
CA ALA A 26 67.13 40.49 5.58
C ALA A 26 66.10 40.58 4.45
N ALA A 27 66.25 39.76 3.41
CA ALA A 27 65.27 39.65 2.35
C ALA A 27 63.96 39.14 2.96
N GLU A 28 62.87 39.88 2.75
CA GLU A 28 61.52 39.44 3.09
C GLU A 28 61.29 38.04 2.52
N GLY A 29 60.73 37.14 3.32
CA GLY A 29 60.33 35.82 2.86
C GLY A 29 60.52 34.70 3.87
N TRP A 30 60.38 33.48 3.36
CA TRP A 30 60.47 32.26 4.13
C TRP A 30 61.92 31.93 4.51
N GLN A 31 62.16 31.64 5.79
CA GLN A 31 63.47 31.27 6.30
C GLN A 31 63.35 30.08 7.25
N GLN A 32 64.32 29.16 7.21
CA GLN A 32 64.36 28.04 8.14
C GLN A 32 64.93 28.51 9.48
N SER A 33 64.23 28.21 10.57
CA SER A 33 64.65 28.53 11.94
C SER A 33 64.63 27.26 12.79
N GLY A 34 65.80 26.66 12.98
CA GLY A 34 65.92 25.33 13.59
C GLY A 34 65.19 24.27 12.76
N ASN A 35 64.23 23.59 13.39
CA ASN A 35 63.42 22.54 12.75
C ASN A 35 62.10 23.05 12.16
N SER A 36 61.83 24.36 12.23
CA SER A 36 60.61 24.96 11.68
C SER A 36 60.94 26.04 10.65
N TRP A 37 59.89 26.56 10.02
CA TRP A 37 59.96 27.66 9.07
C TRP A 37 59.24 28.88 9.61
N ILE A 38 59.79 30.05 9.32
CA ILE A 38 59.27 31.36 9.70
C ILE A 38 59.15 32.24 8.46
N TYR A 39 58.37 33.31 8.53
CA TYR A 39 58.37 34.38 7.53
C TYR A 39 58.90 35.66 8.15
N VAL A 40 59.82 36.31 7.46
CA VAL A 40 60.44 37.56 7.87
C VAL A 40 59.94 38.69 6.96
N ASP A 41 59.53 39.82 7.53
CA ASP A 41 59.09 41.00 6.77
C ASP A 41 60.27 41.82 6.20
N ASN A 42 59.98 42.89 5.46
CA ASN A 42 61.00 43.79 4.87
C ASN A 42 61.91 44.48 5.89
N ASN A 43 61.56 44.47 7.18
CA ASN A 43 62.34 45.07 8.24
C ASN A 43 63.18 44.03 9.00
N GLY A 44 63.13 42.77 8.59
CA GLY A 44 63.83 41.68 9.29
C GLY A 44 63.06 41.13 10.50
N ASN A 45 61.80 41.51 10.71
CA ASN A 45 61.00 41.03 11.84
C ASN A 45 60.26 39.74 11.51
N LYS A 46 60.13 38.85 12.49
CA LYS A 46 59.27 37.67 12.37
C LYS A 46 57.81 38.08 12.29
N VAL A 47 57.11 37.53 11.31
CA VAL A 47 55.66 37.64 11.18
C VAL A 47 55.01 36.55 12.03
N THR A 48 53.93 36.87 12.74
CA THR A 48 53.22 35.95 13.66
C THR A 48 51.70 36.07 13.51
N ASN A 49 50.96 35.06 13.98
CA ASN A 49 49.49 34.98 13.96
C ASN A 49 48.85 35.37 12.62
N THR A 50 49.40 34.89 11.50
CA THR A 50 48.90 35.28 10.18
C THR A 50 49.24 34.27 9.09
N TRP A 51 48.47 34.33 8.01
CA TRP A 51 48.62 33.48 6.84
C TRP A 51 49.65 34.05 5.86
N LYS A 52 50.52 33.17 5.34
CA LYS A 52 51.47 33.48 4.25
C LYS A 52 51.46 32.38 3.20
N LYS A 53 51.56 32.76 1.93
CA LYS A 53 51.71 31.81 0.83
C LYS A 53 53.17 31.41 0.64
N GLY A 54 53.39 30.14 0.34
CA GLY A 54 54.66 29.67 -0.22
C GLY A 54 54.80 30.03 -1.69
N ALA A 55 55.99 29.78 -2.24
CA ALA A 55 56.26 29.90 -3.68
C ALA A 55 55.40 28.91 -4.52
N ASP A 56 54.91 27.86 -3.88
CA ASP A 56 53.95 26.89 -4.39
C ASP A 56 52.49 27.41 -4.44
N ASN A 57 52.26 28.68 -4.07
CA ASN A 57 50.93 29.30 -3.91
C ASN A 57 50.03 28.67 -2.85
N LEU A 58 50.55 27.80 -1.98
CA LEU A 58 49.80 27.17 -0.90
C LEU A 58 49.91 27.98 0.40
N TRP A 59 48.79 28.07 1.12
CA TRP A 59 48.68 28.83 2.37
C TRP A 59 49.24 28.06 3.57
N ARG A 60 49.97 28.76 4.44
CA ARG A 60 50.51 28.31 5.72
C ARG A 60 50.21 29.37 6.78
N TYR A 61 49.94 28.94 8.01
CA TYR A 61 49.70 29.85 9.13
C TYR A 61 50.95 29.94 10.01
N LEU A 62 51.34 31.15 10.40
CA LEU A 62 52.37 31.37 11.40
C LEU A 62 51.73 31.56 12.77
N ASP A 63 52.15 30.75 13.74
CA ASP A 63 51.65 30.78 15.10
C ASP A 63 52.13 32.04 15.87
N SER A 64 51.80 32.11 17.16
CA SER A 64 52.18 33.22 18.05
C SER A 64 53.69 33.38 18.24
N GLN A 65 54.47 32.34 17.94
CA GLN A 65 55.93 32.32 17.98
C GLN A 65 56.56 32.54 16.60
N GLY A 66 55.74 32.67 15.55
CA GLY A 66 56.14 32.88 14.17
C GLY A 66 56.53 31.61 13.42
N ASN A 67 56.31 30.43 14.00
CA ASN A 67 56.58 29.15 13.36
C ASN A 67 55.38 28.71 12.51
N ILE A 68 55.62 27.93 11.45
CA ILE A 68 54.52 27.27 10.73
C ILE A 68 53.74 26.35 11.69
N ALA A 69 52.44 26.60 11.78
CA ALA A 69 51.50 25.74 12.45
C ALA A 69 51.31 24.43 11.67
N SER A 70 51.13 23.31 12.38
CA SER A 70 50.98 21.99 11.76
C SER A 70 50.00 21.12 12.54
N ASN A 71 49.18 20.36 11.81
CA ASN A 71 48.18 19.45 12.35
C ASN A 71 47.27 20.08 13.43
N CYS A 72 46.78 21.30 13.17
CA CYS A 72 45.96 22.03 14.12
C CYS A 72 44.90 22.87 13.43
N TRP A 73 43.88 23.22 14.20
CA TRP A 73 42.90 24.22 13.81
C TRP A 73 43.51 25.62 13.88
N VAL A 74 43.04 26.50 13.00
CA VAL A 74 43.39 27.93 12.95
C VAL A 74 42.10 28.71 12.83
N ASP A 75 41.94 29.71 13.70
CA ASP A 75 40.76 30.60 13.75
C ASP A 75 39.42 29.85 13.77
N ASP A 76 39.38 28.64 14.33
CA ASP A 76 38.20 27.76 14.42
C ASP A 76 37.52 27.36 13.09
N GLU A 77 38.03 27.83 11.96
CA GLU A 77 37.44 27.68 10.63
C GLU A 77 38.34 26.95 9.64
N TYR A 78 39.66 26.91 9.90
CA TYR A 78 40.66 26.35 9.00
C TYR A 78 41.44 25.23 9.68
N PHE A 79 41.94 24.30 8.89
CA PHE A 79 42.84 23.26 9.38
C PHE A 79 44.14 23.27 8.59
N VAL A 80 45.27 23.29 9.29
CA VAL A 80 46.59 23.07 8.69
C VAL A 80 47.00 21.61 8.89
N GLU A 81 47.32 20.93 7.78
CA GLU A 81 47.73 19.53 7.79
C GLU A 81 49.13 19.37 8.42
N SER A 82 49.60 18.13 8.57
CA SER A 82 50.92 17.84 9.16
C SER A 82 52.09 18.44 8.38
N THR A 83 51.90 18.75 7.11
CA THR A 83 52.86 19.45 6.24
C THR A 83 52.87 20.97 6.44
N GLY A 84 51.97 21.49 7.28
CA GLY A 84 51.75 22.92 7.51
C GLY A 84 50.92 23.63 6.44
N ILE A 85 50.45 22.88 5.43
CA ILE A 85 49.62 23.39 4.35
C ILE A 85 48.15 23.42 4.79
N MET A 86 47.44 24.49 4.46
CA MET A 86 45.99 24.61 4.67
C MET A 86 45.22 23.55 3.87
N ALA A 87 44.30 22.85 4.54
CA ALA A 87 43.36 21.96 3.88
C ALA A 87 42.41 22.76 2.99
N THR A 88 42.31 22.42 1.71
CA THR A 88 41.37 23.01 0.75
C THR A 88 40.73 21.93 -0.11
N ASP A 89 39.45 22.12 -0.43
CA ASP A 89 38.63 21.24 -1.28
C ASP A 89 38.76 19.74 -0.94
N LYS A 90 38.67 19.41 0.35
CA LYS A 90 38.90 18.04 0.81
C LYS A 90 38.13 17.68 2.07
N TRP A 91 37.88 16.38 2.19
CA TRP A 91 37.42 15.74 3.41
C TRP A 91 38.59 15.39 4.32
N LEU A 92 38.47 15.67 5.61
CA LEU A 92 39.38 15.22 6.65
C LEU A 92 38.60 14.54 7.78
N LYS A 93 39.11 13.39 8.25
CA LYS A 93 38.58 12.70 9.42
C LYS A 93 39.41 13.10 10.64
N LEU A 94 38.83 13.89 11.53
CA LEU A 94 39.53 14.52 12.65
C LEU A 94 38.80 14.22 13.97
N PRO A 95 39.47 14.31 15.13
CA PRO A 95 38.80 14.29 16.44
C PRO A 95 37.65 15.30 16.49
N LYS A 96 36.49 14.90 17.02
CA LYS A 96 35.36 15.82 17.18
C LYS A 96 35.78 16.96 18.10
N ARG A 97 35.74 18.18 17.58
CA ARG A 97 36.10 19.40 18.31
C ARG A 97 34.95 19.82 19.23
N ASN A 98 35.29 20.38 20.39
CA ASN A 98 34.38 21.18 21.20
C ASN A 98 35.00 22.59 21.37
N PRO A 99 34.63 23.57 20.53
CA PRO A 99 35.23 24.90 20.57
C PRO A 99 34.95 25.65 21.88
N ALA A 100 33.85 25.33 22.59
CA ALA A 100 33.52 25.99 23.85
C ALA A 100 34.54 25.70 24.97
N TRP A 101 35.22 24.56 24.92
CA TRP A 101 36.18 24.13 25.94
C TRP A 101 37.59 23.91 25.40
N ASN A 102 37.82 24.16 24.10
CA ASN A 102 39.07 23.86 23.40
C ASN A 102 39.55 22.42 23.63
N GLU A 103 38.60 21.47 23.66
CA GLU A 103 38.84 20.05 23.87
C GLU A 103 38.58 19.25 22.58
N THR A 104 39.25 18.10 22.47
CA THR A 104 39.02 17.15 21.39
C THR A 104 38.54 15.82 21.96
N SER A 105 37.51 15.25 21.35
CA SER A 105 36.97 13.94 21.72
C SER A 105 37.90 12.80 21.26
N ALA A 106 37.83 11.65 21.93
CA ALA A 106 38.40 10.40 21.41
C ALA A 106 37.70 9.90 20.13
N THR A 107 36.48 10.37 19.86
CA THR A 107 35.72 10.07 18.64
C THR A 107 36.15 10.96 17.50
N THR A 108 36.26 10.40 16.29
CA THR A 108 36.59 11.14 15.08
C THR A 108 35.37 11.28 14.18
N VAL A 109 35.19 12.45 13.57
CA VAL A 109 34.11 12.79 12.63
C VAL A 109 34.69 13.37 11.34
N TRP A 110 33.86 13.45 10.30
CA TRP A 110 34.27 14.01 9.02
C TRP A 110 34.01 15.51 8.98
N TYR A 111 34.99 16.25 8.45
CA TYR A 111 34.92 17.67 8.15
C TYR A 111 35.22 17.87 6.66
N TYR A 112 34.58 18.84 6.03
CA TYR A 112 34.90 19.24 4.66
C TYR A 112 35.40 20.68 4.64
N PHE A 113 36.56 20.90 4.03
CA PHE A 113 37.14 22.22 3.81
C PHE A 113 36.89 22.63 2.37
N SER A 114 36.24 23.77 2.19
CA SER A 114 35.91 24.31 0.86
C SER A 114 37.16 24.75 0.10
N THR A 115 36.98 25.24 -1.13
CA THR A 115 38.09 25.75 -1.96
C THR A 115 38.80 26.96 -1.35
N SER A 116 38.13 27.73 -0.48
CA SER A 116 38.75 28.82 0.29
C SER A 116 39.56 28.33 1.49
N GLY A 117 39.44 27.03 1.83
CA GLY A 117 39.98 26.43 3.05
C GLY A 117 39.10 26.60 4.27
N LYS A 118 38.01 27.38 4.17
CA LYS A 118 37.02 27.48 5.24
C LYS A 118 36.25 26.17 5.34
N MET A 119 36.15 25.63 6.55
CA MET A 119 35.32 24.49 6.91
C MET A 119 33.85 24.77 6.58
N VAL A 120 33.15 23.78 6.04
CA VAL A 120 31.70 23.81 5.88
C VAL A 120 31.04 23.44 7.22
N SER A 121 30.08 24.25 7.64
CA SER A 121 29.32 24.09 8.88
C SER A 121 27.91 24.64 8.72
N ASP A 122 27.05 24.30 9.68
CA ASP A 122 25.73 24.89 9.86
C ASP A 122 24.80 24.73 8.64
N GLY A 123 24.56 23.47 8.27
CA GLY A 123 23.53 23.11 7.29
C GLY A 123 24.01 22.28 6.10
N TRP A 124 23.23 22.35 5.02
CA TRP A 124 23.39 21.54 3.81
C TRP A 124 24.52 22.05 2.89
N SER A 125 25.31 21.12 2.35
CA SER A 125 26.28 21.42 1.30
C SER A 125 26.33 20.33 0.23
N LYS A 126 26.49 20.75 -1.03
CA LYS A 126 26.61 19.86 -2.18
C LYS A 126 28.09 19.65 -2.53
N ILE A 127 28.59 18.45 -2.29
CA ILE A 127 30.00 18.10 -2.46
C ILE A 127 30.08 16.88 -3.38
N GLY A 128 30.83 17.00 -4.48
CA GLY A 128 30.96 15.90 -5.45
C GLY A 128 29.63 15.41 -6.05
N GLY A 129 28.63 16.30 -6.14
CA GLY A 129 27.29 15.97 -6.65
C GLY A 129 26.31 15.40 -5.62
N LYS A 130 26.75 15.11 -4.40
CA LYS A 130 25.94 14.57 -3.30
C LYS A 130 25.69 15.65 -2.23
N TYR A 131 24.61 15.51 -1.47
CA TYR A 131 24.28 16.44 -0.38
C TYR A 131 24.66 15.84 0.97
N TYR A 132 25.24 16.68 1.83
CA TYR A 132 25.71 16.37 3.18
C TYR A 132 25.21 17.46 4.13
N TYR A 133 24.96 17.10 5.39
CA TYR A 133 24.55 18.03 6.43
C TYR A 133 25.66 18.15 7.49
N PHE A 134 25.94 19.38 7.94
CA PHE A 134 26.97 19.67 8.92
C PHE A 134 26.37 20.41 10.11
N ASP A 135 26.80 20.07 11.33
CA ASP A 135 26.42 20.83 12.52
C ASP A 135 27.16 22.18 12.61
N GLY A 136 26.84 22.99 13.62
CA GLY A 136 27.45 24.30 13.84
C GLY A 136 28.97 24.25 14.06
N ASP A 137 29.50 23.10 14.51
CA ASP A 137 30.93 22.86 14.68
C ASP A 137 31.60 22.29 13.42
N GLY A 138 30.83 22.07 12.34
CA GLY A 138 31.28 21.56 11.05
C GLY A 138 31.46 20.04 11.00
N ALA A 139 31.00 19.30 12.01
CA ALA A 139 30.99 17.85 11.93
C ALA A 139 29.88 17.39 10.98
N MET A 140 30.23 16.52 10.03
CA MET A 140 29.27 15.88 9.14
C MET A 140 28.33 14.97 9.93
N GLN A 141 27.03 15.16 9.74
CA GLN A 141 25.99 14.38 10.40
C GLN A 141 25.65 13.11 9.58
N THR A 142 25.15 12.12 10.30
CA THR A 142 24.57 10.86 9.77
C THR A 142 23.29 10.58 10.56
N GLY A 143 22.31 9.91 9.97
CA GLY A 143 20.99 9.68 10.57
C GLY A 143 19.99 10.78 10.22
N TRP A 144 18.98 10.94 11.08
CA TRP A 144 17.98 12.00 10.98
C TRP A 144 18.60 13.38 11.23
N VAL A 145 18.24 14.36 10.40
CA VAL A 145 18.75 15.74 10.47
C VAL A 145 17.65 16.74 10.11
N ASP A 146 17.84 17.98 10.55
CA ASP A 146 16.96 19.12 10.24
C ASP A 146 15.51 18.81 10.65
N ASP A 147 15.31 18.67 11.97
CA ASP A 147 14.03 18.31 12.62
C ASP A 147 13.37 17.07 11.99
N ASP A 148 14.13 15.98 11.89
CA ASP A 148 13.71 14.67 11.35
C ASP A 148 13.06 14.71 9.96
N THR A 149 13.34 15.77 9.22
CA THR A 149 12.78 16.01 7.89
C THR A 149 13.59 15.31 6.80
N TYR A 150 14.87 15.03 7.05
CA TYR A 150 15.78 14.40 6.12
C TYR A 150 16.57 13.29 6.81
N TYR A 151 17.10 12.36 6.01
CA TYR A 151 17.99 11.32 6.51
C TYR A 151 19.28 11.28 5.69
N THR A 152 20.40 11.15 6.37
CA THR A 152 21.74 10.98 5.79
C THR A 152 22.26 9.58 6.15
N ASN A 153 22.75 8.82 5.16
CA ASN A 153 23.23 7.45 5.45
C ASN A 153 24.57 7.44 6.21
N ALA A 154 25.13 6.26 6.45
CA ALA A 154 26.41 6.09 7.13
C ALA A 154 27.61 6.80 6.46
N ASP A 155 27.51 7.12 5.16
CA ASP A 155 28.50 7.92 4.42
C ASP A 155 28.19 9.43 4.46
N GLY A 156 27.15 9.86 5.17
CA GLY A 156 26.66 11.24 5.26
C GLY A 156 25.83 11.71 4.07
N VAL A 157 25.50 10.81 3.14
CA VAL A 157 24.80 11.16 1.91
C VAL A 157 23.29 11.21 2.15
N MET A 158 22.67 12.35 1.81
CA MET A 158 21.22 12.54 1.85
C MET A 158 20.47 11.46 1.07
N GLN A 159 19.46 10.86 1.69
CA GLN A 159 18.61 9.85 1.07
C GLN A 159 17.52 10.49 0.20
N ILE A 160 17.15 9.76 -0.85
CA ILE A 160 16.01 10.02 -1.73
C ILE A 160 15.33 8.69 -2.02
N GLY A 161 14.03 8.70 -2.27
CA GLY A 161 13.22 7.50 -2.45
C GLY A 161 12.94 6.76 -1.14
N TRP A 162 12.73 5.45 -1.24
CA TRP A 162 12.37 4.59 -0.12
C TRP A 162 13.57 4.28 0.78
N ALA A 163 13.37 4.36 2.09
CA ALA A 163 14.32 3.86 3.09
C ALA A 163 13.59 3.22 4.27
N TYR A 164 14.10 2.09 4.74
CA TYR A 164 13.64 1.40 5.95
C TYR A 164 14.55 1.81 7.10
N LEU A 165 14.02 2.55 8.07
CA LEU A 165 14.80 3.30 9.04
C LEU A 165 14.21 3.15 10.44
N GLU A 166 15.08 3.21 11.45
CA GLU A 166 14.66 3.44 12.83
C GLU A 166 13.93 4.79 12.92
N ASP A 167 12.86 4.82 13.68
CA ASP A 167 12.03 5.98 13.91
C ASP A 167 12.79 7.05 14.69
N PRO A 168 12.47 8.34 14.50
CA PRO A 168 13.08 9.41 15.29
C PRO A 168 12.79 9.25 16.80
N ASP A 169 13.74 9.64 17.66
CA ASP A 169 13.65 9.41 19.11
C ASP A 169 12.39 10.02 19.79
N ASP A 170 11.77 11.06 19.21
CA ASP A 170 10.54 11.71 19.76
C ASP A 170 9.24 10.95 19.42
N THR A 171 9.29 9.92 18.55
CA THR A 171 8.13 9.08 18.24
C THR A 171 8.06 7.80 19.08
N LYS A 172 9.02 7.58 19.98
CA LYS A 172 8.95 6.54 21.02
C LYS A 172 7.83 6.90 21.98
N LYS A 173 6.59 6.54 21.64
CA LYS A 173 5.47 6.57 22.58
C LYS A 173 5.86 5.65 23.74
N ASP A 174 5.72 6.14 24.97
CA ASP A 174 5.81 5.32 26.18
C ASP A 174 4.81 4.15 26.03
N ASP A 175 5.25 3.00 25.51
CA ASP A 175 4.38 1.86 25.26
C ASP A 175 4.66 0.72 26.25
N ASP A 176 3.79 0.65 27.27
CA ASP A 176 3.64 -0.51 28.16
C ASP A 176 2.71 -1.59 27.54
N GLU A 177 2.28 -1.47 26.28
CA GLU A 177 1.40 -2.41 25.59
C GLU A 177 2.21 -3.44 24.78
N VAL A 178 2.90 -4.34 25.48
CA VAL A 178 3.55 -5.50 24.86
C VAL A 178 2.50 -6.40 24.20
N LYS A 179 2.47 -6.45 22.87
CA LYS A 179 1.75 -7.48 22.11
C LYS A 179 2.70 -8.66 21.79
N PRO A 180 2.25 -9.92 21.89
CA PRO A 180 3.13 -11.05 21.58
C PRO A 180 3.29 -11.24 20.07
N GLY A 181 4.41 -10.76 19.49
CA GLY A 181 4.82 -11.12 18.13
C GLY A 181 5.67 -10.12 17.34
N ASP A 182 6.03 -8.97 17.91
CA ASP A 182 6.44 -7.81 17.10
C ASP A 182 7.84 -7.91 16.47
N ASP A 183 7.85 -7.78 15.14
CA ASP A 183 8.96 -7.27 14.34
C ASP A 183 9.32 -5.85 14.84
N ASP A 184 10.60 -5.47 14.80
CA ASP A 184 11.15 -4.20 15.33
C ASP A 184 10.20 -2.98 15.20
N GLU A 185 9.36 -2.71 16.22
CA GLU A 185 8.31 -1.66 16.23
C GLU A 185 8.87 -0.26 15.98
N ASP A 186 10.17 -0.10 16.23
CA ASP A 186 10.90 1.14 16.05
C ASP A 186 11.33 1.38 14.60
N HIS A 187 10.99 0.52 13.61
CA HIS A 187 11.44 0.69 12.22
C HIS A 187 10.30 0.74 11.20
N HIS A 188 10.28 1.82 10.41
CA HIS A 188 9.29 2.02 9.37
C HIS A 188 9.91 2.33 8.01
N TRP A 189 9.12 2.10 6.95
CA TRP A 189 9.43 2.59 5.62
C TRP A 189 9.04 4.06 5.48
N TYR A 190 9.98 4.88 5.04
CA TYR A 190 9.81 6.29 4.74
C TYR A 190 10.09 6.56 3.26
N TYR A 191 9.38 7.53 2.69
CA TYR A 191 9.62 7.99 1.33
C TYR A 191 10.18 9.41 1.31
N PHE A 192 11.41 9.56 0.85
CA PHE A 192 12.09 10.84 0.66
C PHE A 192 11.88 11.33 -0.77
N GLN A 193 11.38 12.55 -0.92
CA GLN A 193 11.14 13.17 -2.21
C GLN A 193 12.48 13.48 -2.92
N SER A 194 12.44 13.91 -4.17
CA SER A 194 13.66 14.27 -4.93
C SER A 194 14.44 15.45 -4.32
N SER A 195 13.79 16.25 -3.46
CA SER A 195 14.43 17.27 -2.63
C SER A 195 15.18 16.71 -1.42
N GLY A 196 15.02 15.41 -1.12
CA GLY A 196 15.49 14.76 0.11
C GLY A 196 14.54 14.89 1.29
N LYS A 197 13.46 15.68 1.18
CA LYS A 197 12.48 15.85 2.26
C LYS A 197 11.61 14.60 2.39
N LYS A 198 11.47 14.07 3.61
CA LYS A 198 10.50 13.01 3.94
C LYS A 198 9.10 13.46 3.59
N TYR A 199 8.33 12.59 2.93
CA TYR A 199 6.91 12.82 2.71
C TYR A 199 6.15 12.63 4.02
N VAL A 200 5.50 13.70 4.48
CA VAL A 200 4.57 13.68 5.62
C VAL A 200 3.24 14.26 5.15
N PRO A 201 2.13 13.51 5.21
CA PRO A 201 0.84 13.98 4.76
C PRO A 201 0.23 15.02 5.72
N SER A 202 -0.47 16.03 5.16
CA SER A 202 -1.42 16.82 5.95
C SER A 202 -2.74 16.06 6.05
N LEU A 203 -3.14 15.72 7.29
CA LEU A 203 -4.22 14.79 7.60
C LEU A 203 -5.52 15.44 8.11
N GLY A 204 -5.47 16.62 8.73
CA GLY A 204 -6.67 17.20 9.35
C GLY A 204 -7.22 16.28 10.43
N SER A 205 -8.44 15.75 10.23
CA SER A 205 -9.07 14.76 11.13
C SER A 205 -8.83 13.30 10.72
N ALA A 206 -8.19 13.04 9.57
CA ALA A 206 -7.88 11.69 9.13
C ALA A 206 -6.68 11.13 9.92
N LYS A 207 -6.59 9.81 10.06
CA LYS A 207 -5.40 9.14 10.62
C LYS A 207 -4.34 8.82 9.57
N TYR A 208 -4.78 8.64 8.32
CA TYR A 208 -3.94 8.15 7.24
C TYR A 208 -4.24 8.85 5.93
N LYS A 209 -3.27 8.82 5.00
CA LYS A 209 -3.46 9.35 3.65
C LYS A 209 -2.78 8.49 2.59
N GLN A 210 -3.51 8.27 1.50
CA GLN A 210 -2.95 7.69 0.29
C GLN A 210 -2.09 8.71 -0.47
N TYR A 211 -0.91 8.28 -0.87
CA TYR A 211 0.00 9.04 -1.72
C TYR A 211 0.49 8.17 -2.88
N LYS A 212 0.54 8.78 -4.07
CA LYS A 212 0.85 8.06 -5.31
C LYS A 212 2.31 8.26 -5.67
N ILE A 213 3.06 7.17 -5.71
CA ILE A 213 4.48 7.12 -6.07
C ILE A 213 4.60 6.22 -7.30
N ASP A 214 5.13 6.77 -8.40
CA ASP A 214 5.32 6.07 -9.68
C ASP A 214 4.09 5.29 -10.17
N GLY A 215 2.91 5.90 -10.02
CA GLY A 215 1.66 5.31 -10.49
C GLY A 215 0.94 4.40 -9.48
N THR A 216 1.56 4.07 -8.35
CA THR A 216 1.02 3.15 -7.33
C THR A 216 0.71 3.89 -6.04
N TYR A 217 -0.41 3.56 -5.38
CA TYR A 217 -0.75 4.16 -4.09
C TYR A 217 -0.09 3.41 -2.94
N TYR A 218 0.36 4.19 -1.96
CA TYR A 218 0.87 3.78 -0.66
C TYR A 218 0.16 4.60 0.41
N CYS A 219 0.18 4.13 1.65
CA CYS A 219 -0.46 4.82 2.77
C CYS A 219 0.55 5.27 3.80
N PHE A 220 0.37 6.48 4.30
CA PHE A 220 1.24 7.08 5.30
C PHE A 220 0.41 7.64 6.47
N ASP A 221 0.96 7.54 7.66
CA ASP A 221 0.43 8.15 8.89
C ASP A 221 0.88 9.61 9.07
N GLU A 222 0.66 10.19 10.25
CA GLU A 222 1.02 11.57 10.58
C GLU A 222 2.52 11.86 10.64
N ASN A 223 3.34 10.82 10.83
CA ASN A 223 4.80 10.92 10.92
C ASN A 223 5.50 10.62 9.58
N GLY A 224 4.71 10.24 8.57
CA GLY A 224 5.19 9.83 7.26
C GLY A 224 5.66 8.38 7.21
N ALA A 225 5.34 7.56 8.22
CA ALA A 225 5.62 6.13 8.23
C ALA A 225 4.60 5.39 7.35
N MET A 226 5.11 4.54 6.47
CA MET A 226 4.30 3.78 5.53
C MET A 226 3.59 2.62 6.21
N GLN A 227 2.30 2.47 5.91
CA GLN A 227 1.44 1.44 6.50
C GLN A 227 1.32 0.21 5.60
N THR A 228 1.15 -0.97 6.22
CA THR A 228 0.84 -2.24 5.54
C THR A 228 -0.37 -2.91 6.19
N GLY A 229 -0.91 -3.96 5.57
CA GLY A 229 -2.08 -4.67 6.07
C GLY A 229 -3.39 -3.90 5.89
N TRP A 230 -4.36 -4.18 6.75
CA TRP A 230 -5.64 -3.48 6.74
C TRP A 230 -5.51 -2.09 7.36
N VAL A 231 -6.02 -1.08 6.65
CA VAL A 231 -6.04 0.31 7.12
C VAL A 231 -7.43 0.88 6.94
N ASP A 232 -8.02 1.36 8.03
CA ASP A 232 -9.25 2.15 8.00
C ASP A 232 -8.92 3.60 7.63
N MET A 233 -9.41 4.05 6.46
CA MET A 233 -9.17 5.40 5.97
C MET A 233 -10.07 6.47 6.63
N GLY A 234 -11.03 6.09 7.50
CA GLY A 234 -11.79 6.99 8.37
C GLY A 234 -12.72 8.00 7.67
N ASN A 235 -13.17 7.72 6.43
CA ASN A 235 -13.95 8.67 5.62
C ASN A 235 -15.47 8.39 5.60
N SER A 236 -15.92 7.23 6.06
CA SER A 236 -17.32 6.78 6.17
C SER A 236 -17.52 5.90 7.43
N SER A 237 -18.60 5.12 7.51
CA SER A 237 -18.87 4.23 8.65
C SER A 237 -19.01 2.74 8.28
N GLY A 238 -18.47 2.32 7.13
CA GLY A 238 -18.66 0.98 6.59
C GLY A 238 -17.40 0.39 5.99
N PHE A 239 -17.47 -0.88 5.58
CA PHE A 239 -16.31 -1.63 5.07
C PHE A 239 -15.65 -0.96 3.85
N GLU A 240 -16.36 -0.09 3.13
CA GLU A 240 -15.81 0.72 2.03
C GLU A 240 -14.65 1.65 2.43
N ASN A 241 -14.48 1.94 3.72
CA ASN A 241 -13.35 2.71 4.22
C ASN A 241 -12.03 1.97 4.15
N TYR A 242 -12.06 0.64 4.27
CA TYR A 242 -10.84 -0.12 4.41
C TYR A 242 -10.06 -0.15 3.11
N ARG A 243 -8.75 -0.10 3.24
CA ARG A 243 -7.81 -0.48 2.19
C ARG A 243 -6.95 -1.61 2.73
N TYR A 244 -6.49 -2.47 1.84
CA TYR A 244 -5.44 -3.42 2.16
C TYR A 244 -4.16 -2.97 1.46
N TYR A 245 -3.08 -2.80 2.21
CA TYR A 245 -1.75 -2.55 1.67
C TYR A 245 -0.93 -3.82 1.80
N GLN A 246 -0.36 -4.26 0.68
CA GLN A 246 0.47 -5.46 0.64
C GLN A 246 1.73 -5.28 1.51
N SER A 247 2.47 -6.36 1.75
CA SER A 247 3.71 -6.31 2.56
C SER A 247 4.79 -5.38 1.99
N ASN A 248 4.71 -5.04 0.70
CA ASN A 248 5.58 -4.05 0.04
C ASN A 248 5.02 -2.62 0.08
N GLY A 249 3.94 -2.38 0.84
CA GLY A 249 3.27 -1.10 0.99
C GLY A 249 2.30 -0.71 -0.13
N GLN A 250 2.25 -1.47 -1.23
CA GLN A 250 1.39 -1.12 -2.36
C GLN A 250 -0.07 -1.43 -2.04
N VAL A 251 -0.97 -0.51 -2.40
CA VAL A 251 -2.41 -0.76 -2.27
C VAL A 251 -2.81 -2.02 -3.06
N GLN A 252 -3.62 -2.87 -2.46
CA GLN A 252 -4.19 -4.03 -3.12
C GLN A 252 -5.17 -3.59 -4.19
N THR A 253 -5.11 -4.24 -5.35
CA THR A 253 -6.11 -4.10 -6.42
C THR A 253 -6.53 -5.49 -6.89
N GLY A 254 -7.76 -5.64 -7.35
CA GLY A 254 -8.30 -6.94 -7.73
C GLY A 254 -8.58 -7.85 -6.54
N TRP A 255 -8.54 -9.16 -6.78
CA TRP A 255 -8.90 -10.16 -5.77
C TRP A 255 -7.82 -10.35 -4.71
N LEU A 256 -8.27 -10.48 -3.46
CA LEU A 256 -7.45 -10.88 -2.31
C LEU A 256 -8.23 -11.88 -1.47
N SER A 257 -7.53 -12.90 -0.96
CA SER A 257 -8.04 -13.79 0.08
C SER A 257 -7.21 -13.60 1.34
N THR A 258 -7.86 -13.21 2.43
CA THR A 258 -7.21 -12.91 3.71
C THR A 258 -8.24 -12.99 4.84
N THR A 259 -7.77 -13.01 6.08
CA THR A 259 -8.63 -12.73 7.24
C THR A 259 -9.09 -11.27 7.21
N PRO A 260 -10.31 -10.97 7.70
CA PRO A 260 -10.81 -9.61 7.86
C PRO A 260 -9.90 -8.75 8.77
N PRO A 261 -10.04 -7.41 8.75
CA PRO A 261 -9.40 -6.57 9.76
C PRO A 261 -9.89 -6.95 11.16
N GLU A 262 -8.99 -6.85 12.15
CA GLU A 262 -9.37 -6.92 13.57
C GLU A 262 -10.22 -5.69 13.89
N ASP A 263 -11.47 -5.90 14.33
CA ASP A 263 -12.50 -4.85 14.44
C ASP A 263 -12.74 -4.48 15.90
N ASP A 264 -12.67 -3.17 16.20
CA ASP A 264 -13.10 -2.59 17.48
C ASP A 264 -14.20 -1.52 17.31
N ASP A 265 -14.55 -1.07 16.09
CA ASP A 265 -15.22 0.24 15.93
C ASP A 265 -16.55 0.21 15.14
N TYR A 266 -16.83 -0.80 14.31
CA TYR A 266 -18.01 -0.75 13.41
C TYR A 266 -19.25 -1.51 13.87
N ASN A 267 -19.19 -2.22 15.00
CA ASN A 267 -20.30 -3.08 15.46
C ASN A 267 -20.78 -4.06 14.36
N LEU A 268 -19.87 -4.41 13.45
CA LEU A 268 -20.05 -5.38 12.36
C LEU A 268 -19.19 -6.59 12.73
N ASP A 269 -19.82 -7.72 13.03
CA ASP A 269 -19.05 -8.96 13.24
C ASP A 269 -18.44 -9.39 11.90
N LEU A 270 -17.18 -9.02 11.65
CA LEU A 270 -16.47 -9.39 10.42
C LEU A 270 -16.04 -10.86 10.41
N GLY A 271 -16.08 -11.53 11.57
CA GLY A 271 -15.55 -12.88 11.78
C GLY A 271 -14.02 -12.93 11.72
N SER A 272 -13.47 -14.12 11.97
CA SER A 272 -12.02 -14.37 11.95
C SER A 272 -11.57 -15.30 10.81
N ASP A 273 -12.53 -15.91 10.10
CA ASP A 273 -12.25 -16.81 9.00
C ASP A 273 -11.75 -16.08 7.75
N VAL A 274 -10.93 -16.75 6.95
CA VAL A 274 -10.50 -16.25 5.63
C VAL A 274 -11.71 -15.96 4.73
N GLN A 275 -11.71 -14.76 4.15
CA GLN A 275 -12.71 -14.30 3.19
C GLN A 275 -12.06 -13.91 1.86
N TRP A 276 -12.91 -13.59 0.88
CA TRP A 276 -12.50 -13.02 -0.40
C TRP A 276 -12.99 -11.57 -0.51
N TYR A 277 -12.13 -10.71 -1.06
CA TYR A 277 -12.39 -9.30 -1.29
C TYR A 277 -11.98 -8.94 -2.72
N TYR A 278 -12.68 -8.00 -3.34
CA TYR A 278 -12.25 -7.41 -4.60
C TYR A 278 -12.05 -5.91 -4.43
N PHE A 279 -10.85 -5.44 -4.74
CA PHE A 279 -10.46 -4.04 -4.65
C PHE A 279 -10.43 -3.38 -6.03
N SER A 280 -10.91 -2.15 -6.10
CA SER A 280 -10.85 -1.32 -7.30
C SER A 280 -9.40 -0.87 -7.60
N SER A 281 -9.18 -0.17 -8.72
CA SER A 281 -7.85 0.34 -9.08
C SER A 281 -7.28 1.40 -8.13
N ASN A 282 -8.12 2.01 -7.27
CA ASN A 282 -7.70 2.92 -6.20
C ASN A 282 -7.70 2.24 -4.81
N GLY A 283 -7.85 0.92 -4.77
CA GLY A 283 -7.90 0.14 -3.55
C GLY A 283 -9.25 0.08 -2.85
N GLU A 284 -10.32 0.71 -3.36
CA GLU A 284 -11.65 0.61 -2.74
C GLU A 284 -12.23 -0.81 -2.83
N PRO A 285 -12.58 -1.45 -1.69
CA PRO A 285 -13.23 -2.74 -1.73
C PRO A 285 -14.64 -2.61 -2.32
N LYS A 286 -15.06 -3.63 -3.06
CA LYS A 286 -16.45 -3.76 -3.49
C LYS A 286 -17.28 -4.23 -2.31
N VAL A 287 -18.22 -3.39 -1.91
CA VAL A 287 -19.23 -3.65 -0.88
C VAL A 287 -20.62 -3.58 -1.51
N GLY A 288 -21.58 -4.25 -0.88
CA GLY A 288 -22.99 -4.09 -1.19
C GLY A 288 -23.81 -3.88 0.09
N PRO A 289 -25.14 -3.93 0.00
CA PRO A 289 -25.99 -3.78 1.17
C PRO A 289 -26.01 -5.07 2.02
N LYS A 290 -26.76 -5.02 3.13
CA LYS A 290 -27.27 -6.23 3.76
C LYS A 290 -27.96 -7.10 2.74
N ILE A 291 -27.80 -8.40 2.87
CA ILE A 291 -28.30 -9.33 1.87
C ILE A 291 -29.83 -9.34 1.76
N SER A 292 -30.51 -9.07 2.88
CA SER A 292 -31.96 -8.86 2.96
C SER A 292 -32.46 -7.69 2.10
N ASP A 293 -31.58 -6.71 1.86
CA ASP A 293 -31.89 -5.44 1.19
C ASP A 293 -31.30 -5.40 -0.23
N ALA A 294 -30.71 -6.51 -0.68
CA ALA A 294 -30.01 -6.58 -1.95
C ALA A 294 -30.98 -6.54 -3.15
N SER A 295 -30.59 -5.75 -4.16
CA SER A 295 -31.33 -5.60 -5.40
C SER A 295 -30.47 -5.96 -6.61
N THR A 296 -31.12 -6.13 -7.75
CA THR A 296 -30.44 -6.32 -9.05
C THR A 296 -29.55 -5.14 -9.45
N SER A 297 -29.73 -3.94 -8.87
CA SER A 297 -28.84 -2.80 -9.09
C SER A 297 -27.49 -2.93 -8.38
N ASN A 298 -27.40 -3.81 -7.37
CA ASN A 298 -26.16 -4.06 -6.62
C ASN A 298 -25.26 -5.12 -7.30
N LEU A 299 -25.69 -5.69 -8.43
CA LEU A 299 -24.88 -6.63 -9.20
C LEU A 299 -23.66 -5.94 -9.79
N VAL A 300 -22.47 -6.47 -9.50
CA VAL A 300 -21.20 -5.93 -9.96
C VAL A 300 -20.61 -6.84 -11.02
N ARG A 301 -20.19 -6.27 -12.15
CA ARG A 301 -19.54 -7.03 -13.23
C ARG A 301 -18.03 -6.80 -13.21
N ILE A 302 -17.27 -7.88 -13.05
CA ILE A 302 -15.80 -7.90 -13.02
C ILE A 302 -15.32 -8.91 -14.05
N ASN A 303 -14.54 -8.48 -15.04
CA ASN A 303 -13.97 -9.35 -16.08
C ASN A 303 -15.02 -10.31 -16.71
N ASN A 304 -16.19 -9.77 -17.06
CA ASN A 304 -17.34 -10.50 -17.62
C ASN A 304 -18.06 -11.50 -16.71
N ILE A 305 -17.66 -11.62 -15.45
CA ILE A 305 -18.36 -12.39 -14.43
C ILE A 305 -19.16 -11.44 -13.56
N THR A 306 -20.39 -11.82 -13.19
CA THR A 306 -21.28 -11.01 -12.37
C THR A 306 -21.29 -11.55 -10.94
N TYR A 307 -21.15 -10.64 -9.98
CA TYR A 307 -21.07 -10.89 -8.55
C TYR A 307 -22.11 -10.05 -7.81
N LEU A 308 -22.40 -10.45 -6.58
CA LEU A 308 -23.04 -9.61 -5.57
C LEU A 308 -22.10 -9.59 -4.37
N PHE A 309 -21.90 -8.43 -3.76
CA PHE A 309 -21.12 -8.29 -2.53
C PHE A 309 -22.06 -7.93 -1.37
N ASN A 310 -21.73 -8.37 -0.16
CA ASN A 310 -22.45 -7.98 1.06
C ASN A 310 -21.82 -6.72 1.70
N GLU A 311 -22.39 -6.27 2.82
CA GLU A 311 -21.90 -5.11 3.59
C GLU A 311 -20.48 -5.27 4.17
N LYS A 312 -20.00 -6.51 4.27
CA LYS A 312 -18.64 -6.86 4.73
C LYS A 312 -17.64 -6.97 3.59
N GLY A 313 -18.04 -6.60 2.36
CA GLY A 313 -17.19 -6.65 1.18
C GLY A 313 -16.92 -8.06 0.63
N ASN A 314 -17.66 -9.07 1.06
CA ASN A 314 -17.48 -10.45 0.62
C ASN A 314 -18.43 -10.80 -0.53
N PRO A 315 -17.99 -11.60 -1.52
CA PRO A 315 -18.87 -12.07 -2.56
C PRO A 315 -19.89 -13.06 -1.99
N VAL A 316 -21.15 -12.85 -2.35
CA VAL A 316 -22.28 -13.68 -1.97
C VAL A 316 -22.27 -14.98 -2.79
N TYR A 317 -22.64 -16.09 -2.15
CA TYR A 317 -22.86 -17.38 -2.78
C TYR A 317 -24.25 -17.93 -2.41
N GLY A 318 -24.65 -19.05 -2.99
CA GLY A 318 -25.94 -19.68 -2.70
C GLY A 318 -27.12 -19.07 -3.46
N LEU A 319 -28.31 -19.58 -3.16
CA LEU A 319 -29.56 -19.14 -3.79
C LEU A 319 -30.09 -17.90 -3.08
N ARG A 320 -30.34 -16.83 -3.84
CA ARG A 320 -30.71 -15.51 -3.32
C ARG A 320 -31.89 -14.91 -4.06
N ARG A 321 -32.67 -14.13 -3.32
CA ARG A 321 -33.79 -13.34 -3.81
C ARG A 321 -33.37 -11.87 -3.85
N LEU A 322 -33.42 -11.26 -5.02
CA LEU A 322 -33.06 -9.85 -5.21
C LEU A 322 -34.26 -9.02 -5.67
N GLU A 323 -34.41 -7.82 -5.13
CA GLU A 323 -35.43 -6.88 -5.62
C GLU A 323 -35.11 -6.41 -7.06
N VAL A 324 -36.17 -6.26 -7.86
CA VAL A 324 -36.11 -5.80 -9.24
C VAL A 324 -36.75 -4.41 -9.37
N GLY A 325 -35.91 -3.41 -9.61
CA GLY A 325 -36.34 -2.01 -9.65
C GLY A 325 -36.90 -1.58 -8.29
N THR A 326 -37.99 -0.82 -8.31
CA THR A 326 -38.69 -0.33 -7.11
C THR A 326 -40.13 -0.86 -7.04
N SER A 327 -40.38 -1.99 -7.70
CA SER A 327 -41.73 -2.50 -7.95
C SER A 327 -42.22 -3.49 -6.89
N GLY A 328 -41.38 -3.82 -5.90
CA GLY A 328 -41.61 -4.94 -4.98
C GLY A 328 -41.55 -6.31 -5.66
N GLN A 329 -41.15 -6.38 -6.94
CA GLN A 329 -40.92 -7.64 -7.63
C GLN A 329 -39.55 -8.20 -7.28
N TYR A 330 -39.46 -9.52 -7.27
CA TYR A 330 -38.20 -10.21 -6.97
C TYR A 330 -37.71 -11.07 -8.13
N ALA A 331 -36.42 -11.34 -8.09
CA ALA A 331 -35.71 -12.22 -8.99
C ALA A 331 -34.89 -13.23 -8.18
N CYS A 332 -35.01 -14.50 -8.55
CA CYS A 332 -34.14 -15.55 -8.05
C CYS A 332 -32.81 -15.52 -8.81
N TYR A 333 -31.69 -15.57 -8.09
CA TYR A 333 -30.34 -15.72 -8.62
C TYR A 333 -29.60 -16.78 -7.82
N PHE A 334 -28.76 -17.56 -8.48
CA PHE A 334 -27.83 -18.48 -7.83
C PHE A 334 -26.41 -18.00 -8.04
N PHE A 335 -25.68 -17.83 -6.94
CA PHE A 335 -24.31 -17.32 -6.96
C PHE A 335 -23.28 -18.44 -6.74
N GLY A 336 -23.54 -19.66 -7.22
CA GLY A 336 -22.67 -20.81 -6.96
C GLY A 336 -22.92 -21.43 -5.58
N ALA A 337 -22.33 -22.60 -5.34
CA ALA A 337 -22.65 -23.42 -4.17
C ALA A 337 -21.91 -22.99 -2.90
N ASP A 338 -20.78 -22.28 -3.05
CA ASP A 338 -19.85 -21.96 -1.97
C ASP A 338 -19.07 -20.67 -2.27
N LYS A 339 -18.23 -20.27 -1.30
CA LYS A 339 -17.36 -19.10 -1.42
C LYS A 339 -16.41 -19.16 -2.63
N ALA A 340 -16.03 -20.35 -3.11
CA ALA A 340 -15.12 -20.50 -4.25
C ALA A 340 -15.82 -20.28 -5.60
N THR A 341 -17.13 -20.45 -5.64
CA THR A 341 -17.96 -20.35 -6.85
C THR A 341 -18.90 -19.15 -6.85
N SER A 342 -18.74 -18.22 -5.88
CA SER A 342 -19.54 -17.04 -5.49
C SER A 342 -19.86 -16.04 -6.61
N SER A 343 -20.50 -16.47 -7.70
CA SER A 343 -20.77 -15.70 -8.91
C SER A 343 -22.05 -16.18 -9.61
N VAL A 344 -22.69 -15.29 -10.37
CA VAL A 344 -23.98 -15.58 -11.03
C VAL A 344 -23.87 -16.77 -11.97
N VAL A 345 -24.63 -17.83 -11.67
CA VAL A 345 -24.78 -19.04 -12.48
C VAL A 345 -25.87 -18.86 -13.52
N LYS A 346 -25.69 -19.52 -14.67
CA LYS A 346 -26.58 -19.48 -15.83
C LYS A 346 -26.87 -20.89 -16.32
N GLY A 347 -27.95 -21.04 -17.08
CA GLY A 347 -28.40 -22.30 -17.64
C GLY A 347 -29.01 -23.24 -16.61
N LYS A 348 -29.10 -24.50 -16.98
CA LYS A 348 -29.67 -25.58 -16.16
C LYS A 348 -28.65 -26.10 -15.15
N GLY A 349 -29.09 -26.33 -13.90
CA GLY A 349 -28.25 -26.91 -12.86
C GLY A 349 -29.04 -27.50 -11.69
N ASN A 350 -28.37 -28.25 -10.81
CA ASN A 350 -28.92 -28.65 -9.52
C ASN A 350 -28.46 -27.64 -8.47
N VAL A 351 -29.38 -27.20 -7.62
CA VAL A 351 -29.14 -26.16 -6.62
C VAL A 351 -29.61 -26.63 -5.26
N VAL A 352 -28.79 -26.40 -4.24
CA VAL A 352 -29.16 -26.59 -2.84
C VAL A 352 -29.90 -25.34 -2.36
N GLU A 353 -31.13 -25.52 -1.93
CA GLU A 353 -32.01 -24.48 -1.41
C GLU A 353 -31.72 -24.21 0.09
N GLY A 354 -32.33 -23.17 0.65
CA GLY A 354 -32.06 -22.74 2.04
C GLY A 354 -32.49 -23.74 3.11
N ASP A 355 -33.40 -24.65 2.76
CA ASP A 355 -33.81 -25.77 3.62
C ASP A 355 -32.91 -27.02 3.45
N GLY A 356 -31.83 -26.92 2.67
CA GLY A 356 -30.91 -28.01 2.38
C GLY A 356 -31.40 -29.01 1.33
N THR A 357 -32.62 -28.85 0.80
CA THR A 357 -33.11 -29.70 -0.29
C THR A 357 -32.41 -29.35 -1.60
N THR A 358 -32.36 -30.30 -2.54
CA THR A 358 -31.79 -30.07 -3.87
C THR A 358 -32.87 -30.07 -4.94
N GLY A 359 -32.99 -28.97 -5.65
CA GLY A 359 -33.89 -28.81 -6.79
C GLY A 359 -33.13 -28.71 -8.12
N GLN A 360 -33.80 -29.03 -9.22
CA GLN A 360 -33.30 -28.70 -10.55
C GLN A 360 -33.78 -27.28 -10.91
N PHE A 361 -32.87 -26.44 -11.36
CA PHE A 361 -33.14 -25.05 -11.72
C PHE A 361 -32.73 -24.74 -13.16
N TYR A 362 -33.31 -23.66 -13.69
CA TYR A 362 -32.89 -23.01 -14.93
C TYR A 362 -32.76 -21.51 -14.72
N PHE A 363 -31.56 -20.98 -14.96
CA PHE A 363 -31.26 -19.56 -14.95
C PHE A 363 -31.05 -19.07 -16.37
N THR A 364 -31.63 -17.92 -16.73
CA THR A 364 -31.59 -17.38 -18.10
C THR A 364 -30.14 -17.23 -18.61
N ASP A 365 -29.81 -17.71 -19.81
CA ASP A 365 -28.41 -17.72 -20.28
C ASP A 365 -27.88 -16.35 -20.72
N SER A 366 -28.73 -15.51 -21.29
CA SER A 366 -28.29 -14.30 -22.02
C SER A 366 -29.27 -13.14 -21.93
N GLY A 367 -28.83 -11.98 -22.44
CA GLY A 367 -29.59 -10.73 -22.43
C GLY A 367 -29.69 -10.07 -21.06
N ASN A 368 -30.62 -9.13 -20.93
CA ASN A 368 -30.79 -8.29 -19.72
C ASN A 368 -31.28 -9.07 -18.49
N LYS A 369 -31.74 -10.32 -18.68
CA LYS A 369 -32.19 -11.21 -17.61
C LYS A 369 -31.17 -12.33 -17.32
N ALA A 370 -29.98 -12.29 -17.91
CA ALA A 370 -28.99 -13.35 -17.73
C ALA A 370 -28.73 -13.63 -16.23
N GLY A 371 -28.78 -14.90 -15.85
CA GLY A 371 -28.66 -15.37 -14.47
C GLY A 371 -29.94 -15.32 -13.64
N ARG A 372 -31.00 -14.63 -14.11
CA ARG A 372 -32.29 -14.62 -13.43
C ARG A 372 -32.99 -15.96 -13.60
N GLY A 373 -33.53 -16.49 -12.51
CA GLY A 373 -34.37 -17.69 -12.50
C GLY A 373 -35.52 -17.54 -13.49
N TYR A 374 -35.67 -18.51 -14.38
CA TYR A 374 -36.62 -18.47 -15.48
C TYR A 374 -38.03 -18.90 -15.03
N SER A 375 -39.06 -18.22 -15.52
CA SER A 375 -40.47 -18.59 -15.35
C SER A 375 -41.10 -18.83 -16.71
N GLY A 376 -41.46 -20.08 -17.00
CA GLY A 376 -41.99 -20.50 -18.29
C GLY A 376 -41.50 -21.89 -18.70
N VAL A 377 -41.67 -22.23 -19.98
CA VAL A 377 -41.28 -23.53 -20.54
C VAL A 377 -39.93 -23.42 -21.25
N GLU A 378 -38.95 -24.18 -20.79
CA GLU A 378 -37.61 -24.24 -21.37
C GLU A 378 -37.18 -25.71 -21.54
N ASP A 379 -36.64 -26.06 -22.71
CA ASP A 379 -36.32 -27.44 -23.10
C ASP A 379 -37.45 -28.46 -22.84
N GLY A 380 -38.71 -28.01 -22.89
CA GLY A 380 -39.89 -28.84 -22.65
C GLY A 380 -40.21 -29.11 -21.17
N PHE A 381 -39.56 -28.42 -20.23
CA PHE A 381 -39.84 -28.48 -18.80
C PHE A 381 -40.39 -27.14 -18.30
N LEU A 382 -41.28 -27.18 -17.30
CA LEU A 382 -41.85 -25.96 -16.71
C LEU A 382 -40.98 -25.50 -15.53
N TYR A 383 -40.61 -24.22 -15.52
CA TYR A 383 -39.89 -23.59 -14.42
C TYR A 383 -40.68 -22.38 -13.88
N TYR A 384 -40.52 -22.10 -12.59
CA TYR A 384 -41.01 -20.89 -11.94
C TYR A 384 -39.93 -20.36 -11.00
N MET A 385 -39.55 -19.08 -11.16
CA MET A 385 -38.41 -18.46 -10.46
C MET A 385 -37.14 -19.31 -10.59
N GLY A 386 -36.98 -19.98 -11.72
CA GLY A 386 -35.91 -20.91 -12.02
C GLY A 386 -36.14 -22.33 -11.51
N LYS A 387 -37.00 -22.60 -10.53
CA LYS A 387 -37.21 -23.94 -9.96
C LYS A 387 -38.09 -24.81 -10.86
N LEU A 388 -37.66 -26.05 -11.12
CA LEU A 388 -38.41 -27.03 -11.89
C LEU A 388 -39.72 -27.39 -11.20
N GLN A 389 -40.84 -27.18 -11.89
CA GLN A 389 -42.17 -27.53 -11.43
C GLN A 389 -42.51 -28.98 -11.85
N LYS A 390 -43.11 -29.75 -10.95
CA LYS A 390 -43.44 -31.18 -11.16
C LYS A 390 -44.82 -31.49 -10.62
N ALA A 391 -45.51 -32.42 -11.28
CA ALA A 391 -46.71 -33.01 -10.69
C ALA A 391 -46.36 -33.89 -9.48
N ASP A 392 -47.26 -34.01 -8.52
CA ASP A 392 -47.12 -34.96 -7.43
C ASP A 392 -47.06 -36.39 -7.95
N SER A 393 -46.27 -37.22 -7.28
CA SER A 393 -46.01 -38.61 -7.72
C SER A 393 -47.29 -39.45 -7.89
N GLY A 394 -48.38 -39.10 -7.21
CA GLY A 394 -49.68 -39.80 -7.28
C GLY A 394 -50.64 -39.32 -8.36
N THR A 395 -50.46 -38.11 -8.92
CA THR A 395 -51.44 -37.50 -9.84
C THR A 395 -51.15 -37.78 -11.31
N LYS A 396 -49.90 -38.15 -11.63
CA LYS A 396 -49.35 -38.36 -12.99
C LYS A 396 -49.22 -37.07 -13.80
N TYR A 397 -50.24 -36.23 -13.80
CA TYR A 397 -50.26 -34.90 -14.41
C TYR A 397 -50.90 -33.88 -13.47
N GLU A 398 -50.39 -32.65 -13.49
CA GLU A 398 -50.98 -31.51 -12.77
C GLU A 398 -50.98 -30.27 -13.66
N VAL A 399 -52.00 -29.43 -13.46
CA VAL A 399 -52.07 -28.11 -14.06
C VAL A 399 -51.37 -27.13 -13.11
N ILE A 400 -50.40 -26.38 -13.63
CA ILE A 400 -49.63 -25.40 -12.86
C ILE A 400 -49.66 -24.06 -13.60
N GLU A 401 -50.07 -23.02 -12.89
CA GLU A 401 -50.17 -21.67 -13.44
C GLU A 401 -48.80 -20.96 -13.39
N VAL A 402 -48.30 -20.49 -14.53
CA VAL A 402 -47.08 -19.68 -14.61
C VAL A 402 -47.25 -18.59 -15.66
N ASN A 403 -47.10 -17.32 -15.24
CA ASN A 403 -47.29 -16.13 -16.06
C ASN A 403 -48.66 -16.13 -16.77
N ASP A 404 -49.74 -16.26 -15.97
CA ASP A 404 -51.14 -16.24 -16.41
C ASP A 404 -51.49 -17.32 -17.46
N LYS A 405 -50.79 -18.47 -17.38
CA LYS A 405 -50.99 -19.62 -18.27
C LYS A 405 -50.94 -20.91 -17.49
N ASN A 406 -51.91 -21.79 -17.77
CA ASN A 406 -52.08 -23.08 -17.13
C ASN A 406 -51.42 -24.19 -17.95
N TYR A 407 -50.27 -24.68 -17.48
CA TYR A 407 -49.51 -25.73 -18.18
C TYR A 407 -49.79 -27.09 -17.56
N LEU A 408 -49.95 -28.12 -18.39
CA LEU A 408 -50.06 -29.50 -17.92
C LEU A 408 -48.67 -30.14 -17.81
N VAL A 409 -48.30 -30.57 -16.62
CA VAL A 409 -46.94 -31.01 -16.27
C VAL A 409 -46.95 -32.44 -15.75
N THR A 410 -45.93 -33.23 -16.09
CA THR A 410 -45.75 -34.61 -15.59
C THR A 410 -45.02 -34.63 -14.24
N THR A 411 -44.95 -35.80 -13.59
CA THR A 411 -44.15 -36.02 -12.37
C THR A 411 -42.64 -35.80 -12.56
N SER A 412 -42.16 -35.83 -13.80
CA SER A 412 -40.77 -35.48 -14.15
C SER A 412 -40.55 -33.99 -14.42
N GLY A 413 -41.61 -33.19 -14.44
CA GLY A 413 -41.60 -31.76 -14.78
C GLY A 413 -41.70 -31.46 -16.27
N LYS A 414 -41.78 -32.48 -17.13
CA LYS A 414 -42.04 -32.28 -18.58
C LYS A 414 -43.43 -31.72 -18.81
N VAL A 415 -43.52 -30.75 -19.72
CA VAL A 415 -44.77 -30.18 -20.19
C VAL A 415 -45.38 -31.07 -21.26
N VAL A 416 -46.66 -31.39 -21.11
CA VAL A 416 -47.43 -32.15 -22.09
C VAL A 416 -47.83 -31.21 -23.23
N LYS A 417 -47.40 -31.50 -24.47
CA LYS A 417 -47.64 -30.65 -25.64
C LYS A 417 -48.43 -31.39 -26.71
N SER A 418 -49.35 -30.69 -27.38
CA SER A 418 -50.13 -31.19 -28.52
C SER A 418 -50.75 -32.57 -28.30
N SER A 419 -51.24 -32.83 -27.09
CA SER A 419 -51.70 -34.15 -26.68
C SER A 419 -53.04 -34.09 -25.98
N THR A 420 -53.67 -35.26 -25.87
CA THR A 420 -54.84 -35.49 -25.03
C THR A 420 -54.52 -36.63 -24.08
N VAL A 421 -54.54 -36.36 -22.78
CA VAL A 421 -54.13 -37.31 -21.74
C VAL A 421 -55.16 -37.37 -20.62
N LYS A 422 -55.07 -38.40 -19.77
CA LYS A 422 -55.83 -38.50 -18.53
C LYS A 422 -54.88 -38.59 -17.35
N ASP A 423 -55.21 -37.87 -16.29
CA ASP A 423 -54.54 -37.97 -14.99
C ASP A 423 -54.90 -39.29 -14.27
N ALA A 424 -54.43 -39.44 -13.04
CA ALA A 424 -54.72 -40.61 -12.22
C ALA A 424 -56.20 -40.72 -11.80
N ASN A 425 -56.91 -39.59 -11.71
CA ASN A 425 -58.31 -39.53 -11.29
C ASN A 425 -59.30 -39.73 -12.46
N GLY A 426 -58.80 -39.70 -13.70
CA GLY A 426 -59.56 -39.91 -14.92
C GLY A 426 -59.94 -38.63 -15.65
N THR A 427 -59.62 -37.46 -15.10
CA THR A 427 -59.83 -36.15 -15.71
C THR A 427 -59.02 -36.06 -17.00
N LYS A 428 -59.70 -35.69 -18.08
CA LYS A 428 -59.11 -35.64 -19.43
C LYS A 428 -58.68 -34.22 -19.76
N PHE A 429 -57.41 -34.05 -20.06
CA PHE A 429 -56.84 -32.77 -20.46
C PHE A 429 -56.43 -32.78 -21.93
N LYS A 430 -56.64 -31.65 -22.62
CA LYS A 430 -56.07 -31.39 -23.96
C LYS A 430 -55.20 -30.14 -23.91
N THR A 431 -54.03 -30.21 -24.53
CA THR A 431 -53.03 -29.14 -24.49
C THR A 431 -52.67 -28.61 -25.88
N SER A 432 -52.40 -27.32 -25.97
CA SER A 432 -51.82 -26.66 -27.14
C SER A 432 -50.38 -27.12 -27.44
N SER A 433 -49.79 -26.61 -28.53
CA SER A 433 -48.37 -26.84 -28.86
C SER A 433 -47.39 -26.21 -27.87
N ALA A 434 -47.82 -25.17 -27.15
CA ALA A 434 -47.07 -24.60 -26.04
C ALA A 434 -47.20 -25.42 -24.75
N GLY A 435 -48.17 -26.33 -24.69
CA GLY A 435 -48.48 -27.15 -23.53
C GLY A 435 -49.43 -26.51 -22.52
N VAL A 436 -50.06 -25.40 -22.91
CA VAL A 436 -51.15 -24.75 -22.18
C VAL A 436 -52.43 -25.57 -22.37
N VAL A 437 -53.19 -25.79 -21.29
CA VAL A 437 -54.48 -26.49 -21.31
C VAL A 437 -55.51 -25.69 -22.11
N THR A 438 -56.31 -26.38 -22.91
CA THR A 438 -57.35 -25.78 -23.75
C THR A 438 -58.72 -26.47 -23.63
N GLU A 439 -58.74 -27.70 -23.14
CA GLU A 439 -59.97 -28.42 -22.80
C GLU A 439 -59.76 -29.28 -21.56
N VAL A 440 -60.77 -29.32 -20.70
CA VAL A 440 -60.92 -30.25 -19.56
C VAL A 440 -62.20 -31.06 -19.81
N ASP A 441 -62.12 -32.39 -19.71
CA ASP A 441 -63.23 -33.33 -19.95
C ASP A 441 -64.01 -33.14 -21.27
N GLY A 442 -63.33 -32.60 -22.27
CA GLY A 442 -63.88 -32.36 -23.61
C GLY A 442 -64.68 -31.06 -23.74
N THR A 443 -64.72 -30.23 -22.70
CA THR A 443 -65.23 -28.85 -22.75
C THR A 443 -64.09 -27.86 -22.91
N SER A 444 -64.31 -26.77 -23.65
CA SER A 444 -63.35 -25.67 -23.79
C SER A 444 -63.15 -25.00 -22.43
N ASP A 445 -61.99 -25.22 -21.85
CA ASP A 445 -61.62 -24.83 -20.48
C ASP A 445 -60.09 -24.72 -20.42
N ASP A 446 -59.56 -23.66 -19.80
CA ASP A 446 -58.13 -23.44 -19.69
C ASP A 446 -57.50 -24.13 -18.46
N GLY A 447 -58.28 -24.91 -17.72
CA GLY A 447 -57.82 -25.70 -16.57
C GLY A 447 -57.55 -24.88 -15.31
N SER A 448 -58.13 -23.68 -15.20
CA SER A 448 -57.91 -22.79 -14.06
C SER A 448 -58.42 -23.38 -12.75
N ASP A 449 -59.52 -24.14 -12.77
CA ASP A 449 -60.09 -24.76 -11.57
C ASP A 449 -59.21 -25.91 -11.03
N GLU A 450 -58.41 -26.52 -11.91
CA GLU A 450 -57.44 -27.57 -11.59
C GLU A 450 -56.03 -27.03 -11.35
N ALA A 451 -55.78 -25.75 -11.65
CA ALA A 451 -54.47 -25.15 -11.55
C ALA A 451 -54.07 -24.93 -10.09
N ARG A 452 -52.88 -25.40 -9.72
CA ARG A 452 -52.24 -25.03 -8.45
C ARG A 452 -51.19 -23.97 -8.64
N THR A 453 -50.95 -23.21 -7.56
CA THR A 453 -49.84 -22.25 -7.47
C THR A 453 -48.49 -22.98 -7.65
N PRO A 454 -47.53 -22.38 -8.37
CA PRO A 454 -46.20 -22.95 -8.51
C PRO A 454 -45.46 -22.94 -7.17
N VAL A 455 -44.53 -23.88 -7.00
CA VAL A 455 -43.69 -23.98 -5.81
C VAL A 455 -42.54 -22.99 -5.94
N GLU A 456 -42.42 -22.09 -4.98
CA GLU A 456 -41.33 -21.12 -4.91
C GLU A 456 -40.00 -21.76 -4.47
N PRO A 457 -38.86 -21.16 -4.82
CA PRO A 457 -37.58 -21.53 -4.22
C PRO A 457 -37.48 -21.15 -2.74
N THR A 458 -36.82 -21.99 -1.95
CA THR A 458 -36.41 -21.65 -0.58
C THR A 458 -35.04 -20.97 -0.64
N TYR A 459 -34.96 -19.68 -0.31
CA TYR A 459 -33.71 -18.91 -0.33
C TYR A 459 -32.93 -19.10 0.95
N TRP A 460 -31.62 -18.85 0.91
CA TRP A 460 -30.85 -18.80 2.16
C TRP A 460 -30.96 -17.39 2.75
N GLU A 461 -30.98 -17.30 4.08
CA GLU A 461 -31.16 -16.04 4.81
C GLU A 461 -29.83 -15.34 5.15
N ASP A 462 -28.74 -16.11 5.24
CA ASP A 462 -27.37 -15.65 5.57
C ASP A 462 -26.42 -15.75 4.38
#